data_AF-A0A7V0XXB5-F1
#
_entry.id   AF-A0A7V0XXB5-F1
#
_cell.length_a   1.000
_cell.length_b   1.000
_cell.length_c   1.000
_cell.angle_alpha   90.00
_cell.angle_beta   90.00
_cell.angle_gamma   90.00
#
_symmetry.space_group_name_H-M   'P 1'
#
loop_
_entity.id
_entity.type
_entity.pdbx_description
1 polymer ?
#
loop_
_entity_poly.entity_id
_entity_poly.type
_entity_poly.pdbx_seq_one_letter_code
_entity_poly.pdbx_strand_id
1 'polypeptide(L)'
;MRGTAIEYERLLVKVTSSEPPAGVEQVTEALFDAWRRAYRKMTQSPTCFQEFIYRDYRILLDRPSLLVTRGVLPIERAPEDRIVVACGLSHRSQPRMEPSSFLGEAASWLGASDSRPYLPGEVLGTSMDVSLYPLHRNLRRERSVEGRAYRAMQRYCADTPGTFCFSRPMYASRSWSPTLIEHGLLKQDGTLWVRQFHNGPNRSLRSMLARGMPSKGARSSGVRSP
;
A
#
# COMPACT_ATOMS: atom_id res chain seq x y z
N MET A 1 -4.34 6.72 14.01
CA MET A 1 -4.35 7.27 12.64
C MET A 1 -5.73 7.86 12.35
N ARG A 2 -6.03 9.07 12.84
CA ARG A 2 -7.31 9.74 12.53
C ARG A 2 -7.19 10.39 11.14
N GLY A 3 -8.20 10.26 10.29
CA GLY A 3 -8.28 10.96 8.99
C GLY A 3 -7.73 10.23 7.76
N THR A 4 -7.28 8.98 7.88
CA THR A 4 -6.77 8.14 6.77
C THR A 4 -7.80 7.16 6.21
N ALA A 5 -8.98 7.10 6.83
CA ALA A 5 -10.11 6.32 6.37
C ALA A 5 -10.78 7.03 5.19
N ILE A 6 -11.15 6.26 4.17
CA ILE A 6 -11.86 6.74 2.99
C ILE A 6 -13.27 6.14 3.04
N GLU A 7 -14.28 7.00 2.92
CA GLU A 7 -15.67 6.57 2.82
C GLU A 7 -15.97 6.18 1.38
N TYR A 8 -15.50 4.99 0.99
CA TYR A 8 -15.58 4.53 -0.39
C TYR A 8 -17.00 4.48 -0.93
N GLU A 9 -17.97 4.04 -0.14
CA GLU A 9 -19.38 3.98 -0.56
C GLU A 9 -19.91 5.37 -0.92
N ARG A 10 -19.65 6.39 -0.09
CA ARG A 10 -20.06 7.77 -0.38
C ARG A 10 -19.35 8.33 -1.62
N LEU A 11 -18.08 8.00 -1.80
CA LEU A 11 -17.32 8.39 -2.99
C LEU A 11 -17.91 7.76 -4.25
N LEU A 12 -18.20 6.46 -4.22
CA LEU A 12 -18.79 5.75 -5.34
C LEU A 12 -20.17 6.31 -5.68
N VAL A 13 -21.06 6.46 -4.69
CA VAL A 13 -22.39 7.07 -4.91
C VAL A 13 -22.26 8.46 -5.55
N LYS A 14 -21.35 9.30 -5.05
CA LYS A 14 -21.14 10.64 -5.61
C LYS A 14 -20.70 10.60 -7.07
N VAL A 15 -19.81 9.67 -7.42
CA VAL A 15 -19.24 9.55 -8.77
C VAL A 15 -20.24 8.88 -9.72
N THR A 16 -20.96 7.85 -9.29
CA THR A 16 -21.92 7.15 -10.15
C THR A 16 -23.24 7.90 -10.34
N SER A 17 -23.57 8.84 -9.45
CA SER A 17 -24.78 9.68 -9.57
C SER A 17 -24.58 10.90 -10.48
N SER A 18 -23.45 11.03 -11.19
CA SER A 18 -23.25 12.09 -12.18
C SER A 18 -23.98 11.79 -13.50
N GLU A 19 -24.38 12.83 -14.23
CA GLU A 19 -24.86 12.69 -15.61
C GLU A 19 -23.82 13.24 -16.60
N PRO A 20 -23.32 12.43 -17.56
CA PRO A 20 -23.59 11.00 -17.75
C PRO A 20 -22.98 10.11 -16.64
N PRO A 21 -23.43 8.85 -16.50
CA PRO A 21 -22.91 7.91 -15.51
C PRO A 21 -21.39 7.77 -15.64
N ALA A 22 -20.68 7.91 -14.54
CA ALA A 22 -19.23 7.82 -14.53
C ALA A 22 -18.75 6.43 -14.97
N GLY A 23 -17.86 6.42 -15.97
CA GLY A 23 -17.12 5.22 -16.35
C GLY A 23 -16.07 4.83 -15.30
N VAL A 24 -15.49 3.63 -15.46
CA VAL A 24 -14.43 3.09 -14.58
C VAL A 24 -13.26 4.06 -14.42
N GLU A 25 -12.90 4.80 -15.47
CA GLU A 25 -11.81 5.78 -15.43
C GLU A 25 -12.12 6.95 -14.47
N GLN A 26 -13.34 7.50 -14.51
CA GLN A 26 -13.74 8.61 -13.64
C GLN A 26 -13.80 8.16 -12.17
N VAL A 27 -14.30 6.95 -11.91
CA VAL A 27 -14.25 6.32 -10.58
C VAL A 27 -12.80 6.16 -10.11
N THR A 28 -11.93 5.70 -11.00
CA THR A 28 -10.50 5.52 -10.70
C THR A 28 -9.84 6.85 -10.35
N GLU A 29 -10.06 7.92 -11.13
CA GLU A 29 -9.52 9.25 -10.83
C GLU A 29 -10.00 9.79 -9.48
N ALA A 30 -11.30 9.68 -9.18
CA ALA A 30 -11.85 10.10 -7.90
C ALA A 30 -11.22 9.33 -6.72
N LEU A 31 -10.97 8.03 -6.91
CA LEU A 31 -10.26 7.20 -5.93
C LEU A 31 -8.80 7.62 -5.77
N PHE A 32 -8.06 7.89 -6.85
CA PHE A 32 -6.68 8.38 -6.79
C PHE A 32 -6.57 9.67 -5.99
N ASP A 33 -7.49 10.61 -6.21
CA ASP A 33 -7.55 11.82 -5.43
C ASP A 33 -7.82 11.59 -3.95
N ALA A 34 -8.73 10.66 -3.62
CA ALA A 34 -8.97 10.26 -2.23
C ALA A 34 -7.74 9.59 -1.61
N TRP A 35 -7.04 8.73 -2.35
CA TRP A 35 -5.83 8.04 -1.91
C TRP A 35 -4.66 8.99 -1.69
N ARG A 36 -4.41 9.94 -2.61
CA ARG A 36 -3.40 10.99 -2.45
C ARG A 36 -3.66 11.81 -1.19
N ARG A 37 -4.92 12.24 -0.96
CA ARG A 37 -5.30 12.98 0.26
C ARG A 37 -5.12 12.16 1.54
N ALA A 38 -5.56 10.91 1.54
CA ALA A 38 -5.37 10.02 2.68
C ALA A 38 -3.88 9.77 2.96
N TYR A 39 -3.07 9.58 1.92
CA TYR A 39 -1.63 9.36 2.04
C TYR A 39 -0.90 10.57 2.61
N ARG A 40 -1.20 11.78 2.12
CA ARG A 40 -0.64 13.03 2.68
C ARG A 40 -0.95 13.22 4.15
N LYS A 41 -2.06 12.66 4.66
CA LYS A 41 -2.38 12.67 6.10
C LYS A 41 -1.60 11.59 6.87
N MET A 42 -1.09 10.56 6.21
CA MET A 42 -0.24 9.52 6.82
C MET A 42 1.22 9.94 6.94
N THR A 43 1.72 10.73 5.99
CA THR A 43 3.11 11.22 5.99
C THR A 43 3.20 12.65 6.53
N GLN A 44 4.26 12.95 7.27
CA GLN A 44 4.57 14.31 7.74
C GLN A 44 5.56 15.03 6.80
N SER A 45 6.04 14.34 5.78
CA SER A 45 7.01 14.86 4.82
C SER A 45 6.32 15.29 3.52
N PRO A 46 6.88 16.26 2.77
CA PRO A 46 6.45 16.54 1.41
C PRO A 46 6.42 15.27 0.55
N THR A 47 5.38 15.13 -0.27
CA THR A 47 5.17 13.99 -1.17
C THR A 47 5.62 14.32 -2.59
N CYS A 48 6.27 13.39 -3.28
CA CYS A 48 6.56 13.45 -4.70
C CYS A 48 5.85 12.28 -5.39
N PHE A 49 4.62 12.53 -5.86
CA PHE A 49 3.84 11.49 -6.50
C PHE A 49 4.32 11.21 -7.92
N GLN A 50 4.50 9.93 -8.24
CA GLN A 50 4.73 9.44 -9.59
C GLN A 50 3.71 8.34 -9.91
N GLU A 51 3.16 8.39 -11.11
CA GLU A 51 2.19 7.42 -11.60
C GLU A 51 2.75 6.69 -12.79
N PHE A 52 2.44 5.41 -12.88
CA PHE A 52 2.73 4.63 -14.06
C PHE A 52 1.70 3.52 -14.20
N ILE A 53 1.58 3.03 -15.43
CA ILE A 53 0.76 1.88 -15.76
C ILE A 53 1.69 0.68 -15.92
N TYR A 54 1.38 -0.41 -15.23
CA TYR A 54 2.06 -1.68 -15.42
C TYR A 54 1.03 -2.75 -15.72
N ARG A 55 1.10 -3.27 -16.96
CA ARG A 55 0.01 -4.05 -17.58
C ARG A 55 -1.29 -3.24 -17.49
N ASP A 56 -2.31 -3.76 -16.81
CA ASP A 56 -3.62 -3.13 -16.66
C ASP A 56 -3.81 -2.51 -15.26
N TYR A 57 -2.71 -2.35 -14.51
CA TYR A 57 -2.73 -1.75 -13.20
C TYR A 57 -2.10 -0.37 -13.22
N ARG A 58 -2.85 0.61 -12.72
CA ARG A 58 -2.33 1.95 -12.41
C ARG A 58 -1.72 1.93 -11.02
N ILE A 59 -0.49 2.40 -10.92
CA ILE A 59 0.30 2.40 -9.70
C ILE A 59 0.68 3.83 -9.36
N LEU A 60 0.43 4.23 -8.12
CA LEU A 60 0.86 5.50 -7.55
C LEU A 60 1.98 5.25 -6.56
N LEU A 61 3.12 5.90 -6.76
CA LEU A 61 4.25 5.93 -5.82
C LEU A 61 4.38 7.30 -5.18
N ASP A 62 4.90 7.33 -3.96
CA ASP A 62 5.56 8.50 -3.38
C ASP A 62 7.08 8.26 -3.46
N ARG A 63 7.80 9.23 -4.00
CA ARG A 63 9.24 9.18 -4.28
C ARG A 63 10.01 10.28 -3.56
N PRO A 64 10.06 10.27 -2.20
CA PRO A 64 10.83 11.27 -1.46
C PRO A 64 12.31 11.31 -1.84
N SER A 65 12.89 10.22 -2.36
CA SER A 65 14.26 10.22 -2.87
C SER A 65 14.51 11.29 -3.94
N LEU A 66 13.54 11.55 -4.82
CA LEU A 66 13.64 12.61 -5.82
C LEU A 66 13.66 14.02 -5.20
N LEU A 67 12.99 14.19 -4.05
CA LEU A 67 13.04 15.45 -3.30
C LEU A 67 14.38 15.62 -2.60
N VAL A 68 14.98 14.53 -2.12
CA VAL A 68 16.35 14.54 -1.57
C VAL A 68 17.36 14.93 -2.64
N THR A 69 17.31 14.28 -3.81
CA THR A 69 18.21 14.59 -4.94
C THR A 69 18.10 16.05 -5.40
N ARG A 70 16.90 16.64 -5.31
CA ARG A 70 16.64 18.05 -5.65
C ARG A 70 16.99 19.03 -4.52
N GLY A 71 17.47 18.56 -3.37
CA GLY A 71 17.77 19.40 -2.20
C GLY A 71 16.53 19.95 -1.48
N VAL A 72 15.33 19.42 -1.76
CA VAL A 72 14.05 19.88 -1.16
C VAL A 72 13.80 19.22 0.20
N LEU A 73 14.28 17.98 0.39
CA LEU A 73 14.06 17.21 1.62
C LEU A 73 15.41 16.69 2.16
N PRO A 74 15.77 16.94 3.43
CA PRO A 74 16.97 16.34 4.02
C PRO A 74 16.86 14.81 4.09
N ILE A 75 17.96 14.11 3.77
CA ILE A 75 17.99 12.64 3.71
C ILE A 75 17.60 12.00 5.06
N GLU A 76 17.99 12.61 6.18
CA GLU A 76 17.71 12.13 7.53
C GLU A 76 16.24 12.25 7.90
N ARG A 77 15.46 13.05 7.16
CA ARG A 77 14.02 13.25 7.33
C ARG A 77 13.20 12.55 6.26
N ALA A 78 13.84 12.10 5.19
CA ALA A 78 13.17 11.47 4.06
C ALA A 78 12.56 10.11 4.46
N PRO A 79 11.28 9.90 4.19
CA PRO A 79 10.73 8.55 4.16
C PRO A 79 11.36 7.76 2.99
N GLU A 80 11.45 6.44 3.12
CA GLU A 80 11.77 5.59 1.98
C GLU A 80 10.69 5.68 0.89
N ASP A 81 11.09 5.53 -0.38
CA ASP A 81 10.19 5.46 -1.52
C ASP A 81 9.17 4.34 -1.36
N ARG A 82 7.93 4.63 -1.70
CA ARG A 82 6.78 3.80 -1.32
C ARG A 82 5.72 3.77 -2.38
N ILE A 83 5.03 2.65 -2.46
CA ILE A 83 3.73 2.62 -3.11
C ILE A 83 2.68 3.28 -2.22
N VAL A 84 1.82 4.08 -2.85
CA VAL A 84 0.62 4.62 -2.23
C VAL A 84 -0.54 3.66 -2.47
N VAL A 85 -0.75 3.26 -3.73
CA VAL A 85 -1.81 2.34 -4.15
C VAL A 85 -1.47 1.70 -5.50
N ALA A 86 -1.94 0.48 -5.69
CA ALA A 86 -2.09 -0.14 -7.02
C ALA A 86 -3.57 -0.47 -7.22
N CYS A 87 -4.13 -0.19 -8.39
CA CYS A 87 -5.47 -0.62 -8.74
C CYS A 87 -5.62 -0.91 -10.24
N GLY A 88 -6.65 -1.67 -10.59
CA GLY A 88 -6.92 -2.06 -11.97
C GLY A 88 -7.97 -3.15 -12.04
N LEU A 89 -8.11 -3.75 -13.22
CA LEU A 89 -9.00 -4.88 -13.44
C LEU A 89 -8.25 -6.20 -13.21
N SER A 90 -8.88 -7.13 -12.50
CA SER A 90 -8.32 -8.46 -12.30
C SER A 90 -8.27 -9.23 -13.62
N HIS A 91 -7.28 -10.12 -13.74
CA HIS A 91 -7.14 -11.02 -14.88
C HIS A 91 -7.14 -12.46 -14.38
N ARG A 92 -7.44 -13.42 -15.26
CA ARG A 92 -7.18 -14.83 -14.94
C ARG A 92 -5.71 -14.98 -14.59
N SER A 93 -5.43 -15.73 -13.52
CA SER A 93 -4.05 -16.03 -13.14
C SER A 93 -3.32 -16.66 -14.32
N GLN A 94 -2.32 -15.96 -14.86
CA GLN A 94 -1.40 -16.54 -15.84
C GLN A 94 -0.40 -17.44 -15.11
N PRO A 95 0.20 -18.43 -15.79
CA PRO A 95 1.34 -19.16 -15.25
C PRO A 95 2.45 -18.17 -14.84
N ARG A 96 3.06 -18.42 -13.69
CA ARG A 96 4.17 -17.60 -13.15
C ARG A 96 5.29 -17.55 -14.20
N MET A 97 5.59 -16.36 -14.72
CA MET A 97 6.78 -16.19 -15.54
C MET A 97 8.02 -16.14 -14.64
N GLU A 98 9.15 -16.63 -15.16
CA GLU A 98 10.41 -16.63 -14.43
C GLU A 98 10.80 -15.20 -14.01
N PRO A 99 11.25 -14.96 -12.75
CA PRO A 99 11.46 -13.61 -12.20
C PRO A 99 12.54 -12.76 -12.91
N SER A 100 13.32 -13.34 -13.83
CA SER A 100 14.62 -12.83 -14.26
C SER A 100 14.60 -11.85 -15.43
N SER A 101 13.55 -11.77 -16.24
CA SER A 101 13.47 -10.84 -17.38
C SER A 101 12.70 -9.54 -17.09
N PHE A 102 11.93 -9.51 -16.00
CA PHE A 102 10.95 -8.45 -15.72
C PHE A 102 11.51 -7.28 -14.88
N LEU A 103 12.60 -7.50 -14.13
CA LEU A 103 13.12 -6.52 -13.17
C LEU A 103 13.83 -5.32 -13.80
N GLY A 104 14.23 -5.36 -15.08
CA GLY A 104 15.08 -4.32 -15.67
C GLY A 104 14.54 -2.90 -15.49
N GLU A 105 13.35 -2.63 -16.03
CA GLU A 105 12.78 -1.28 -16.03
C GLU A 105 12.09 -0.97 -14.69
N ALA A 106 11.13 -1.79 -14.23
CA ALA A 106 10.34 -1.55 -13.01
C ALA A 106 11.19 -1.49 -11.72
N ALA A 107 12.30 -2.24 -11.62
CA ALA A 107 13.19 -2.14 -10.47
C ALA A 107 14.05 -0.88 -10.50
N SER A 108 14.42 -0.39 -11.69
CA SER A 108 15.08 0.92 -11.82
C SER A 108 14.17 2.05 -11.33
N TRP A 109 12.86 1.98 -11.64
CA TRP A 109 11.85 2.93 -11.17
C TRP A 109 11.59 2.87 -9.67
N LEU A 110 11.66 1.68 -9.06
CA LEU A 110 11.48 1.52 -7.62
C LEU A 110 12.74 1.86 -6.82
N GLY A 111 13.88 2.11 -7.48
CA GLY A 111 15.15 2.39 -6.80
C GLY A 111 15.77 1.10 -6.28
N ALA A 112 16.21 0.25 -7.20
CA ALA A 112 17.00 -0.93 -6.92
C ALA A 112 18.16 -0.55 -5.98
N SER A 113 18.08 -1.01 -4.74
CA SER A 113 19.22 -1.08 -3.83
C SER A 113 19.30 -2.54 -3.40
N ASP A 114 20.52 -3.06 -3.25
CA ASP A 114 20.80 -4.44 -2.82
C ASP A 114 20.12 -4.86 -1.50
N SER A 115 19.54 -3.90 -0.78
CA SER A 115 18.83 -4.10 0.49
C SER A 115 17.35 -4.48 0.36
N ARG A 116 16.76 -4.51 -0.85
CA ARG A 116 15.36 -4.90 -1.06
C ARG A 116 15.29 -6.35 -1.53
N PRO A 117 14.99 -7.32 -0.65
CA PRO A 117 14.76 -8.68 -1.13
C PRO A 117 13.54 -8.66 -2.05
N TYR A 118 13.76 -8.96 -3.33
CA TYR A 118 12.70 -9.25 -4.29
C TYR A 118 11.97 -10.50 -3.83
N LEU A 119 10.92 -10.30 -3.04
CA LEU A 119 9.97 -11.35 -2.77
C LEU A 119 8.93 -11.31 -3.88
N PRO A 120 8.51 -12.44 -4.45
CA PRO A 120 7.32 -12.49 -5.28
C PRO A 120 6.14 -11.99 -4.41
N GLY A 121 5.41 -11.01 -4.92
CA GLY A 121 4.28 -10.41 -4.23
C GLY A 121 3.02 -10.59 -5.07
N GLU A 122 1.96 -11.07 -4.45
CA GLU A 122 0.66 -11.13 -5.09
C GLU A 122 -0.06 -9.82 -4.76
N VAL A 123 -0.23 -8.98 -5.76
CA VAL A 123 -1.10 -7.81 -5.67
C VAL A 123 -2.23 -8.08 -6.65
N LEU A 124 -3.46 -8.03 -6.13
CA LEU A 124 -4.70 -7.97 -6.93
C LEU A 124 -5.16 -9.28 -7.61
N GLY A 125 -4.90 -10.44 -7.00
CA GLY A 125 -5.40 -11.73 -7.49
C GLY A 125 -4.62 -12.28 -8.69
N THR A 126 -3.62 -11.55 -9.17
CA THR A 126 -2.62 -12.02 -10.12
C THR A 126 -1.28 -12.19 -9.42
N SER A 127 -0.48 -13.17 -9.83
CA SER A 127 0.95 -13.14 -9.53
C SER A 127 1.52 -11.89 -10.17
N MET A 128 1.73 -10.84 -9.37
CA MET A 128 2.66 -9.81 -9.78
C MET A 128 4.05 -10.42 -9.66
N ASP A 129 4.83 -10.34 -10.73
CA ASP A 129 6.20 -10.84 -10.73
C ASP A 129 7.11 -10.05 -9.75
N VAL A 130 6.58 -8.97 -9.15
CA VAL A 130 7.26 -8.12 -8.15
C VAL A 130 6.33 -7.75 -6.99
N SER A 131 6.78 -7.97 -5.75
CA SER A 131 6.13 -7.35 -4.58
C SER A 131 6.51 -5.88 -4.48
N LEU A 132 5.51 -4.99 -4.53
CA LEU A 132 5.72 -3.54 -4.42
C LEU A 132 6.03 -3.09 -2.96
N TYR A 133 5.82 -3.97 -1.99
CA TYR A 133 6.06 -3.79 -0.55
C TYR A 133 6.18 -5.16 0.15
N PRO A 134 6.77 -5.29 1.35
CA PRO A 134 6.88 -6.58 2.01
C PRO A 134 5.52 -6.98 2.61
N LEU A 135 5.07 -8.21 2.33
CA LEU A 135 3.83 -8.77 2.88
C LEU A 135 4.13 -9.79 4.00
N HIS A 136 3.51 -9.64 5.16
CA HIS A 136 3.73 -10.53 6.29
C HIS A 136 3.20 -11.95 5.99
N ARG A 137 3.95 -12.98 6.42
CA ARG A 137 3.66 -14.39 6.10
C ARG A 137 2.28 -14.87 6.53
N ASN A 138 1.68 -14.26 7.57
CA ASN A 138 0.37 -14.65 8.07
C ASN A 138 -0.77 -14.21 7.15
N LEU A 139 -0.55 -13.19 6.31
CA LEU A 139 -1.49 -12.78 5.27
C LEU A 139 -1.34 -13.64 4.02
N ARG A 140 -0.11 -14.05 3.69
CA ARG A 140 0.17 -14.98 2.58
C ARG A 140 -0.36 -16.40 2.82
N ARG A 141 -0.57 -16.78 4.09
CA ARG A 141 -1.00 -18.12 4.48
C ARG A 141 -2.44 -18.08 4.97
N GLU A 142 -3.26 -19.04 4.53
CA GLU A 142 -4.66 -19.22 4.96
C GLU A 142 -4.82 -19.78 6.40
N ARG A 143 -3.75 -19.69 7.21
CA ARG A 143 -3.76 -20.21 8.59
C ARG A 143 -4.45 -19.27 9.57
N SER A 144 -4.44 -17.96 9.30
CA SER A 144 -5.09 -16.96 10.14
C SER A 144 -6.45 -16.54 9.58
N VAL A 145 -7.33 -16.00 10.42
CA VAL A 145 -8.62 -15.42 9.98
C VAL A 145 -8.39 -14.29 8.98
N GLU A 146 -7.42 -13.41 9.24
CA GLU A 146 -7.04 -12.32 8.33
C GLU A 146 -6.47 -12.85 7.01
N GLY A 147 -5.60 -13.85 7.07
CA GLY A 147 -5.02 -14.49 5.87
C GLY A 147 -6.08 -15.18 5.01
N ARG A 148 -7.04 -15.92 5.61
CA ARG A 148 -8.16 -16.52 4.87
C ARG A 148 -9.01 -15.45 4.19
N ALA A 149 -9.31 -14.37 4.90
CA ALA A 149 -10.07 -13.27 4.33
C ALA A 149 -9.33 -12.58 3.18
N TYR A 150 -8.04 -12.33 3.34
CA TYR A 150 -7.20 -11.73 2.30
C TYR A 150 -7.16 -12.61 1.05
N ARG A 151 -6.94 -13.91 1.23
CA ARG A 151 -6.93 -14.91 0.15
C ARG A 151 -8.30 -15.12 -0.48
N ALA A 152 -9.40 -14.97 0.26
CA ALA A 152 -10.75 -15.03 -0.30
C ALA A 152 -11.01 -13.86 -1.26
N MET A 153 -10.55 -12.65 -0.93
CA MET A 153 -10.64 -11.50 -1.84
C MET A 153 -9.78 -11.70 -3.10
N GLN A 154 -8.56 -12.23 -2.94
CA GLN A 154 -7.70 -12.55 -4.09
C GLN A 154 -8.30 -13.63 -4.99
N ARG A 155 -8.88 -14.68 -4.39
CA ARG A 155 -9.59 -15.73 -5.14
C ARG A 155 -10.78 -15.18 -5.91
N TYR A 156 -11.58 -14.30 -5.30
CA TYR A 156 -12.68 -13.65 -6.01
C TYR A 156 -12.21 -12.96 -7.29
N CYS A 157 -11.12 -12.18 -7.22
CA CYS A 157 -10.53 -11.53 -8.39
C CYS A 157 -10.04 -12.53 -9.46
N ALA A 158 -9.48 -13.66 -9.05
CA ALA A 158 -8.98 -14.70 -9.96
C ALA A 158 -10.12 -15.49 -10.64
N ASP A 159 -11.16 -15.82 -9.88
CA ASP A 159 -12.35 -16.55 -10.33
C ASP A 159 -13.27 -15.65 -11.17
N THR A 160 -13.19 -14.32 -10.97
CA THR A 160 -14.02 -13.31 -11.64
C THR A 160 -13.13 -12.25 -12.33
N PRO A 161 -12.50 -12.57 -13.47
CA PRO A 161 -11.71 -11.60 -14.25
C PRO A 161 -12.54 -10.38 -14.65
N GLY A 162 -11.88 -9.23 -14.80
CA GLY A 162 -12.53 -7.95 -15.04
C GLY A 162 -13.05 -7.28 -13.75
N THR A 163 -12.81 -7.87 -12.58
CA THR A 163 -13.18 -7.26 -11.30
C THR A 163 -12.24 -6.10 -10.99
N PHE A 164 -12.78 -4.88 -10.83
CA PHE A 164 -11.98 -3.77 -10.33
C PHE A 164 -11.50 -4.06 -8.91
N CYS A 165 -10.22 -3.87 -8.66
CA CYS A 165 -9.63 -4.07 -7.35
C CYS A 165 -8.49 -3.09 -7.09
N PHE A 166 -8.19 -2.86 -5.80
CA PHE A 166 -7.07 -2.03 -5.36
C PHE A 166 -6.38 -2.59 -4.12
N SER A 167 -5.10 -2.27 -3.97
CA SER A 167 -4.31 -2.53 -2.78
C SER A 167 -3.57 -1.27 -2.36
N ARG A 168 -3.85 -0.80 -1.14
CA ARG A 168 -3.35 0.45 -0.56
C ARG A 168 -2.60 0.17 0.74
N PRO A 169 -1.27 0.17 0.69
CA PRO A 169 -0.43 0.10 1.88
C PRO A 169 -0.61 1.32 2.80
N MET A 170 -0.63 1.07 4.11
CA MET A 170 -0.70 2.13 5.11
C MET A 170 0.51 2.07 6.03
N TYR A 171 1.15 3.22 6.22
CA TYR A 171 2.43 3.32 6.90
C TYR A 171 2.29 4.03 8.24
N ALA A 172 2.94 3.48 9.27
CA ALA A 172 3.08 4.13 10.57
C ALA A 172 4.50 4.67 10.83
N SER A 173 5.42 4.51 9.88
CA SER A 173 6.82 4.88 10.03
C SER A 173 7.40 5.46 8.74
N ARG A 174 8.70 5.79 8.79
CA ARG A 174 9.49 6.22 7.63
C ARG A 174 9.96 5.06 6.73
N SER A 175 9.51 3.84 6.99
CA SER A 175 9.86 2.67 6.20
C SER A 175 8.92 2.41 5.01
N TRP A 176 9.44 1.76 3.96
CA TRP A 176 8.71 1.17 2.84
C TRP A 176 7.86 -0.04 3.22
N SER A 177 8.02 -0.55 4.45
CA SER A 177 7.22 -1.63 5.02
C SER A 177 5.91 -1.11 5.63
N PRO A 178 4.74 -1.47 5.07
CA PRO A 178 3.47 -1.00 5.60
C PRO A 178 3.09 -1.74 6.88
N THR A 179 2.33 -1.07 7.75
CA THR A 179 1.78 -1.64 8.98
C THR A 179 0.41 -2.27 8.75
N LEU A 180 -0.38 -1.68 7.86
CA LEU A 180 -1.66 -2.23 7.41
C LEU A 180 -1.70 -2.26 5.88
N ILE A 181 -2.53 -3.16 5.35
CA ILE A 181 -2.87 -3.18 3.93
C ILE A 181 -4.38 -3.03 3.85
N GLU A 182 -4.84 -1.99 3.18
CA GLU A 182 -6.23 -1.87 2.79
C GLU A 182 -6.40 -2.46 1.39
N HIS A 183 -7.26 -3.44 1.27
CA HIS A 183 -7.54 -4.11 0.01
C HIS A 183 -9.02 -3.99 -0.28
N GLY A 184 -9.38 -3.71 -1.52
CA GLY A 184 -10.76 -3.59 -1.93
C GLY A 184 -11.02 -4.12 -3.31
N LEU A 185 -12.25 -4.57 -3.56
CA LEU A 185 -12.74 -4.97 -4.87
C LEU A 185 -14.20 -4.53 -5.06
N LEU A 186 -14.56 -4.20 -6.30
CA LEU A 186 -15.93 -3.90 -6.70
C LEU A 186 -16.52 -5.15 -7.35
N LYS A 187 -17.46 -5.78 -6.66
CA LYS A 187 -18.12 -6.99 -7.15
C LYS A 187 -19.01 -6.68 -8.35
N GLN A 188 -19.38 -7.73 -9.09
CA GLN A 188 -20.29 -7.63 -10.23
C GLN A 188 -21.68 -7.11 -9.84
N ASP A 189 -22.12 -7.32 -8.60
CA ASP A 189 -23.38 -6.78 -8.06
C ASP A 189 -23.30 -5.29 -7.69
N GLY A 190 -22.17 -4.63 -7.98
CA GLY A 190 -21.92 -3.22 -7.66
C GLY A 190 -21.53 -2.98 -6.19
N THR A 191 -21.50 -4.01 -5.35
CA THR A 191 -21.10 -3.86 -3.94
C THR A 191 -19.57 -3.78 -3.81
N LEU A 192 -19.11 -2.85 -2.97
CA LEU A 192 -17.69 -2.71 -2.68
C LEU A 192 -17.31 -3.54 -1.45
N TRP A 193 -16.36 -4.46 -1.63
CA TRP A 193 -15.78 -5.22 -0.54
C TRP A 193 -14.41 -4.65 -0.19
N VAL A 194 -14.32 -3.89 0.90
CA VAL A 194 -13.05 -3.30 1.42
C VAL A 194 -12.72 -3.87 2.78
N ARG A 195 -11.44 -4.22 3.00
CA ARG A 195 -10.93 -4.68 4.29
C ARG A 195 -9.52 -4.16 4.55
N GLN A 196 -9.20 -3.96 5.84
CA GLN A 196 -7.85 -3.68 6.31
C GLN A 196 -7.25 -4.94 6.96
N PHE A 197 -5.97 -5.18 6.72
CA PHE A 197 -5.22 -6.35 7.16
C PHE A 197 -3.94 -5.94 7.87
N HIS A 198 -3.59 -6.59 8.99
CA HIS A 198 -2.36 -6.28 9.70
C HIS A 198 -1.15 -6.87 8.99
N ASN A 199 -0.22 -6.01 8.60
CA ASN A 199 1.01 -6.39 7.93
C ASN A 199 2.17 -6.55 8.93
N GLY A 200 1.98 -7.41 9.92
CA GLY A 200 2.96 -7.66 10.97
C GLY A 200 2.61 -8.86 11.84
N PRO A 201 3.46 -9.18 12.83
CA PRO A 201 3.11 -10.19 13.83
C PRO A 201 1.82 -9.75 14.54
N ASN A 202 0.89 -10.69 14.79
CA ASN A 202 -0.38 -10.45 15.48
C ASN A 202 -0.10 -9.83 16.86
N ARG A 203 -0.10 -8.51 16.94
CA ARG A 203 -0.07 -7.75 18.17
C ARG A 203 -1.38 -7.00 18.20
N SER A 204 -2.18 -7.21 19.25
CA SER A 204 -3.46 -6.51 19.39
C SER A 204 -3.22 -4.99 19.27
N LEU A 205 -4.13 -4.27 18.62
CA LEU A 205 -4.09 -2.79 18.52
C LEU A 205 -3.88 -2.11 19.88
N ARG A 206 -4.40 -2.70 20.97
CA ARG A 206 -4.16 -2.27 22.36
C ARG A 206 -2.67 -2.27 22.74
N SER A 207 -1.90 -3.26 22.31
CA SER A 207 -0.48 -3.41 22.65
C SER A 207 0.46 -2.47 21.88
N MET A 208 0.03 -1.94 20.73
CA MET A 208 0.76 -0.90 19.98
C MET A 208 0.46 0.50 20.52
N LEU A 209 -0.79 0.79 20.90
CA LEU A 209 -1.16 2.08 21.51
C LEU A 209 -0.59 2.24 22.94
N ALA A 210 -0.37 1.14 23.66
CA ALA A 210 0.23 1.15 25.01
C ALA A 210 1.74 1.45 25.05
N ARG A 211 2.45 1.50 23.91
CA ARG A 211 3.90 1.81 23.86
C ARG A 211 4.20 3.25 23.43
N GLY A 212 3.23 4.15 23.59
CA GLY A 212 3.44 5.58 23.40
C GLY A 212 4.29 6.17 24.52
N MET A 213 5.46 6.71 24.13
CA MET A 213 6.43 7.53 24.87
C MET A 213 7.52 6.79 25.69
N PRO A 214 8.81 6.93 25.32
CA PRO A 214 9.87 6.76 26.30
C PRO A 214 9.77 7.91 27.31
N SER A 215 9.52 7.58 28.57
CA SER A 215 9.72 8.51 29.68
C SER A 215 11.17 9.01 29.65
N LYS A 216 11.38 10.32 29.65
CA LYS A 216 12.67 10.93 29.96
C LYS A 216 13.11 10.46 31.34
N GLY A 217 13.92 9.41 31.38
CA GLY A 217 14.68 9.04 32.56
C GLY A 217 15.89 9.95 32.65
N ALA A 218 15.78 10.97 33.51
CA ALA A 218 16.94 11.71 33.99
C ALA A 218 17.96 10.72 34.55
N ARG A 219 19.18 10.73 34.00
CA ARG A 219 20.36 10.25 34.72
C ARG A 219 21.17 11.45 35.14
N SER A 220 21.08 11.69 36.44
CA SER A 220 21.89 12.59 37.24
C SER A 220 23.38 12.37 37.03
N SER A 221 24.08 13.50 37.03
CA SER A 221 25.49 13.69 37.30
C SER A 221 26.10 12.67 38.27
N GLY A 222 27.22 12.09 37.83
CA GLY A 222 28.13 11.32 38.68
C GLY A 222 29.56 11.73 38.36
N VAL A 223 29.99 12.85 38.94
CA VAL A 223 31.39 13.22 39.10
C VAL A 223 32.04 12.21 40.03
N ARG A 224 33.23 11.72 39.68
CA ARG A 224 34.30 11.31 40.62
C ARG A 224 35.60 11.05 39.86
N SER A 225 36.51 12.03 39.94
CA SER A 225 37.96 11.78 40.03
C SER A 225 38.26 11.32 41.48
N PRO A 226 39.36 10.59 41.70
CA PRO A 226 40.67 11.21 41.83
C PRO A 226 41.63 10.87 40.69
#